data_AF-A0A8T1KU07-F1
#
_entry.id   AF-A0A8T1KU07-F1
#
_cell.length_a   1.000
_cell.length_b   1.000
_cell.length_c   1.000
_cell.angle_alpha   90.00
_cell.angle_beta   90.00
_cell.angle_gamma   90.00
#
_symmetry.space_group_name_H-M   'P 1'
#
loop_
_entity.id
_entity.type
_entity.pdbx_description
1 polymer ?
#
loop_
_entity_poly.entity_id
_entity_poly.type
_entity_poly.pdbx_seq_one_letter_code
_entity_poly.pdbx_strand_id
1 'polypeptide(L)'
;MLIERLLPALRERMPHAAEGKRITVQQDNASPHISPQDPAFCEAASPMRLSVELQFQPPNSPDLKVLDLGIFTAIQSRQMLRFSSQHRRASRCRQ
;
A
#
# COMPACT_ATOMS: atom_id res chain seq x y z
N MET A 1 -5.19 -7.06 -11.02
CA MET A 1 -4.20 -6.22 -10.30
C MET A 1 -3.49 -6.93 -9.16
N LEU A 2 -4.16 -7.36 -8.08
CA LEU A 2 -3.48 -7.96 -6.92
C LEU A 2 -2.77 -9.27 -7.29
N ILE A 3 -3.48 -10.20 -7.93
CA ILE A 3 -2.87 -11.47 -8.38
C ILE A 3 -1.72 -11.24 -9.36
N GLU A 4 -1.94 -10.44 -10.40
CA GLU A 4 -0.98 -10.28 -11.51
C GLU A 4 0.24 -9.41 -11.17
N ARG A 5 0.13 -8.50 -10.19
CA ARG A 5 1.20 -7.54 -9.85
C ARG A 5 1.74 -7.71 -8.44
N LEU A 6 0.87 -7.88 -7.44
CA LEU A 6 1.32 -7.95 -6.04
C LEU A 6 2.05 -9.27 -5.78
N LEU A 7 1.46 -10.41 -6.15
CA LEU A 7 2.04 -11.72 -5.85
C LEU A 7 3.44 -11.91 -6.46
N PRO A 8 3.70 -11.58 -7.75
CA PRO A 8 5.05 -11.65 -8.31
C PRO A 8 6.03 -10.71 -7.61
N ALA A 9 5.61 -9.48 -7.29
CA ALA A 9 6.45 -8.49 -6.63
C ALA A 9 6.82 -8.89 -5.20
N LEU A 10 5.90 -9.50 -4.43
CA LEU A 10 6.18 -10.03 -3.10
C LEU A 10 7.26 -11.11 -3.17
N ARG A 11 7.17 -12.04 -4.12
CA ARG A 11 8.17 -13.09 -4.31
C ARG A 11 9.55 -12.53 -4.65
N GLU A 12 9.62 -11.49 -5.49
CA GLU A 12 10.89 -10.87 -5.91
C GLU A 12 11.51 -10.02 -4.80
N ARG A 13 10.70 -9.22 -4.09
CA ARG A 13 11.18 -8.20 -3.14
C ARG A 13 11.27 -8.70 -1.70
N MET A 14 10.58 -9.78 -1.37
CA MET A 14 10.56 -10.35 -0.02
C MET A 14 10.98 -11.84 -0.05
N PRO A 15 12.21 -12.17 -0.48
CA PRO A 15 12.65 -13.56 -0.58
C PRO A 15 12.60 -14.31 0.77
N HIS A 16 12.86 -13.61 1.88
CA HIS A 16 12.78 -14.18 3.23
C HIS A 16 11.36 -14.55 3.67
N ALA A 17 10.32 -14.04 3.01
CA ALA A 17 8.96 -14.51 3.29
C ALA A 17 8.72 -15.94 2.81
N ALA A 18 9.51 -16.41 1.83
CA ALA A 18 9.53 -17.81 1.41
C ALA A 18 10.15 -18.75 2.47
N GLU A 19 10.76 -18.21 3.55
CA GLU A 19 11.23 -18.98 4.71
C GLU A 19 10.09 -19.32 5.70
N GLY A 20 8.83 -19.20 5.27
CA GLY A 20 7.66 -19.56 6.06
C GLY A 20 7.11 -18.43 6.94
N LYS A 21 7.59 -17.19 6.76
CA LYS A 21 7.00 -16.02 7.44
C LYS A 21 5.70 -15.61 6.76
N ARG A 22 4.67 -15.39 7.57
CA ARG A 22 3.38 -14.87 7.11
C ARG A 22 3.50 -13.42 6.67
N ILE A 23 2.99 -13.12 5.48
CA ILE A 23 2.77 -11.77 4.95
C ILE A 23 1.29 -11.44 5.11
N THR A 24 0.99 -10.39 5.86
CA THR A 24 -0.36 -9.82 5.93
C THR A 24 -0.43 -8.60 5.02
N VAL A 25 -1.37 -8.61 4.07
CA VAL A 25 -1.65 -7.49 3.17
C VAL A 25 -2.91 -6.79 3.67
N GLN A 26 -2.72 -5.64 4.30
CA GLN A 26 -3.83 -4.82 4.78
C GLN A 26 -4.45 -4.03 3.62
N GLN A 27 -5.77 -4.09 3.50
CA GLN A 27 -6.60 -3.31 2.57
C GLN A 27 -7.60 -2.48 3.39
N ASP A 28 -8.03 -1.32 2.89
CA ASP A 28 -9.16 -0.63 3.50
C ASP A 28 -10.50 -1.32 3.12
N ASN A 29 -11.63 -0.78 3.57
CA ASN A 29 -12.95 -1.41 3.37
C ASN A 29 -13.72 -0.84 2.16
N ALA A 30 -13.05 -0.16 1.23
CA ALA A 30 -13.69 0.58 0.13
C ALA A 30 -13.85 -0.29 -1.14
N SER A 31 -15.06 -0.51 -1.64
CA SER A 31 -15.24 -1.27 -2.91
C SER A 31 -14.50 -0.59 -4.08
N PRO A 32 -13.81 -1.32 -5.01
CA PRO A 32 -13.87 -2.76 -5.26
C PRO A 32 -12.65 -3.52 -4.71
N HIS A 33 -12.79 -4.18 -3.56
CA HIS A 33 -11.76 -5.06 -2.98
C HIS A 33 -12.10 -6.53 -3.17
N ILE A 34 -11.06 -7.37 -3.15
CA ILE A 34 -11.21 -8.82 -3.13
C ILE A 34 -11.41 -9.30 -1.69
N SER A 35 -12.23 -10.32 -1.50
CA SER A 35 -12.43 -10.92 -0.18
C SER A 35 -11.11 -11.46 0.37
N PRO A 36 -10.88 -11.40 1.70
CA PRO A 36 -9.79 -12.12 2.34
C PRO A 36 -9.76 -13.62 2.08
N GLN A 37 -10.92 -14.19 1.74
CA GLN A 37 -11.08 -15.58 1.35
C GLN A 37 -11.36 -15.73 -0.16
N ASP A 38 -10.96 -14.76 -0.98
CA ASP A 38 -11.14 -14.83 -2.43
C ASP A 38 -10.45 -16.08 -3.00
N PRO A 39 -11.20 -17.01 -3.63
CA PRO A 39 -10.65 -18.28 -4.08
C PRO A 39 -9.53 -18.12 -5.11
N ALA A 40 -9.68 -17.19 -6.05
CA ALA A 40 -8.69 -16.96 -7.09
C ALA A 40 -7.37 -16.42 -6.52
N PHE A 41 -7.44 -15.55 -5.51
CA PHE A 41 -6.26 -15.07 -4.80
C PHE A 41 -5.57 -16.19 -4.01
N CYS A 42 -6.34 -17.00 -3.26
CA CYS A 42 -5.81 -18.13 -2.51
C CYS A 42 -5.11 -19.16 -3.40
N GLU A 43 -5.74 -19.52 -4.53
CA GLU A 43 -5.17 -20.45 -5.52
C GLU A 43 -3.88 -19.89 -6.14
N ALA A 44 -3.85 -18.60 -6.47
CA ALA A 44 -2.67 -17.97 -7.06
C ALA A 44 -1.50 -17.82 -6.06
N ALA A 45 -1.79 -17.66 -4.76
CA ALA A 45 -0.78 -17.56 -3.72
C ALA A 45 -0.18 -18.92 -3.32
N SER A 46 -0.98 -20.00 -3.34
CA SER A 46 -0.58 -21.36 -2.97
C SER A 46 0.76 -21.85 -3.57
N PRO A 47 1.00 -21.77 -4.90
CA PRO A 47 2.24 -22.28 -5.49
C PRO A 47 3.48 -21.45 -5.13
N MET A 48 3.33 -20.24 -4.58
CA MET A 48 4.45 -19.34 -4.32
C MET A 48 5.24 -19.66 -3.05
N ARG A 49 4.79 -20.63 -2.23
CA ARG A 49 5.33 -20.91 -0.88
C ARG A 49 5.34 -19.66 0.03
N LEU A 50 4.53 -18.66 -0.31
CA LEU A 50 4.33 -17.47 0.50
C LEU A 50 3.04 -17.68 1.30
N SER A 51 3.10 -17.53 2.62
CA SER A 51 1.90 -17.47 3.45
C SER A 51 1.36 -16.05 3.38
N VAL A 52 0.60 -15.73 2.32
CA VAL A 52 0.00 -14.39 2.13
C VAL A 52 -1.47 -14.41 2.54
N GLU A 53 -1.85 -13.53 3.45
CA GLU A 53 -3.24 -13.34 3.88
C GLU A 53 -3.64 -11.89 3.64
N LEU A 54 -4.83 -11.69 3.08
CA LEU A 54 -5.40 -10.35 2.98
C LEU A 54 -6.17 -10.07 4.27
N GLN A 55 -6.13 -8.82 4.71
CA GLN A 55 -6.87 -8.39 5.89
C GLN A 55 -7.54 -7.05 5.63
N PHE A 56 -8.82 -6.99 5.92
CA PHE A 56 -9.55 -5.73 5.97
C PHE A 56 -9.15 -4.92 7.19
N GLN A 57 -9.03 -3.62 7.00
CA GLN A 57 -8.85 -2.71 8.11
C GLN A 57 -10.12 -2.66 8.98
N PRO A 58 -9.99 -2.58 10.32
CA PRO A 58 -11.14 -2.33 11.17
C PRO A 58 -11.83 -1.00 10.79
N PRO A 59 -13.17 -0.94 10.79
CA PRO A 59 -13.91 0.29 10.47
C PRO A 59 -13.57 1.40 11.48
N ASN A 60 -13.61 2.66 11.02
CA ASN A 60 -13.34 3.86 11.83
C ASN A 60 -11.99 3.85 12.57
N SER A 61 -10.95 3.27 11.96
CA SER A 61 -9.60 3.21 12.54
C SER A 61 -8.60 4.10 11.78
N PRO A 62 -8.73 5.44 11.86
CA PRO A 62 -7.82 6.37 11.18
C PRO A 62 -6.38 6.16 11.63
N ASP A 63 -6.19 5.79 12.90
CA ASP A 63 -4.88 5.57 13.52
C ASP A 63 -4.20 4.26 13.05
N LEU A 64 -4.92 3.40 12.32
CA LEU A 64 -4.40 2.11 11.85
C LEU A 64 -4.10 2.10 10.33
N LYS A 65 -4.25 3.24 9.63
CA LYS A 65 -3.91 3.36 8.20
C LYS A 65 -2.45 3.80 8.07
N VAL A 66 -1.51 2.86 8.11
CA VAL A 66 -0.07 3.14 7.93
C VAL A 66 0.21 3.91 6.63
N LEU A 67 -0.52 3.59 5.55
CA LEU A 67 -0.40 4.32 4.28
C LEU A 67 -0.81 5.79 4.41
N ASP A 68 -1.90 6.09 5.13
CA ASP A 68 -2.40 7.46 5.33
C ASP A 68 -1.48 8.23 6.28
N LEU A 69 -1.16 7.66 7.44
CA LEU A 69 -0.35 8.30 8.47
C LEU A 69 1.11 8.51 8.07
N GLY A 70 1.67 7.59 7.27
CA GLY A 70 3.07 7.64 6.86
C GLY A 70 3.23 8.21 5.46
N ILE A 71 2.97 7.36 4.45
CA ILE A 71 3.38 7.60 3.07
C ILE A 71 2.60 8.77 2.46
N PHE A 72 1.26 8.77 2.56
CA PHE A 72 0.45 9.83 1.98
C PHE A 72 0.65 11.16 2.70
N THR A 73 0.78 11.15 4.02
CA THR A 73 1.14 12.35 4.80
C THR A 73 2.49 12.93 4.35
N ALA A 74 3.51 12.09 4.14
CA ALA A 74 4.82 12.54 3.64
C ALA A 74 4.73 13.07 2.20
N ILE A 75 3.98 12.42 1.32
CA ILE A 75 3.76 12.86 -0.07
C ILE A 75 3.08 14.23 -0.09
N GLN A 76 1.99 14.40 0.68
CA GLN A 76 1.25 15.65 0.78
C GLN A 76 2.16 16.77 1.31
N SER A 77 2.91 16.51 2.39
CA SER A 77 3.87 17.47 2.95
C SER A 77 4.90 17.92 1.91
N ARG A 78 5.46 16.98 1.12
CA ARG A 78 6.38 17.31 0.03
C ARG A 78 5.72 18.13 -1.08
N GLN A 79 4.49 17.82 -1.44
CA GLN A 79 3.74 18.59 -2.44
C GLN A 79 3.50 20.03 -1.94
N MET A 80 3.09 20.21 -0.69
CA MET A 80 2.89 21.54 -0.09
C MET A 80 4.19 22.37 -0.04
N LEU A 81 5.32 21.76 0.30
CA LEU A 81 6.63 22.43 0.24
C LEU A 81 6.99 22.86 -1.19
N ARG A 82 6.68 22.04 -2.20
CA ARG A 82 6.88 22.40 -3.61
C ARG A 82 5.99 23.56 -4.04
N PHE A 83 4.70 23.55 -3.67
CA PHE A 83 3.79 24.65 -4.00
C PHE A 83 4.19 25.96 -3.30
N SER A 84 4.56 25.92 -2.02
CA SER A 84 4.99 27.12 -1.28
C SER A 84 6.33 27.68 -1.78
N SER A 85 7.24 26.84 -2.29
CA SER A 85 8.50 27.29 -2.90
C SER A 85 8.31 27.85 -4.32
N GLN A 86 7.40 27.28 -5.11
CA GLN A 86 7.00 27.86 -6.40
C GLN A 86 6.29 29.20 -6.23
N HIS A 87 5.37 29.30 -5.27
CA HIS A 87 4.68 30.56 -4.99
C HIS A 87 5.64 31.65 -4.51
N ARG A 88 6.61 31.32 -3.64
CA ARG A 88 7.68 32.24 -3.22
C ARG A 88 8.61 32.66 -4.36
N ARG A 89 8.92 31.76 -5.30
CA ARG A 89 9.71 32.10 -6.50
C ARG A 89 8.93 32.99 -7.46
N ALA A 90 7.63 32.73 -7.65
CA ALA A 90 6.76 33.53 -8.52
C ALA A 90 6.51 34.94 -7.99
N SER A 91 6.47 35.14 -6.68
CA SER A 91 6.36 36.48 -6.06
C SER A 91 7.68 37.25 -6.01
N ARG A 92 8.83 36.55 -5.97
CA ARG A 92 10.17 37.17 -5.99
C ARG A 92 10.60 37.63 -7.39
N CYS A 93 10.02 37.09 -8.45
CA CYS A 93 10.31 37.51 -9.84
C CYS A 93 9.45 38.70 -10.31
N ARG A 94 8.58 39.23 -9.44
CA ARG A 94 7.71 40.39 -9.70
C ARG A 94 8.11 41.64 -8.89
N GLN A 95 9.26 41.61 -8.23
CA GLN A 95 9.89 42.76 -7.57
C GLN A 95 11.17 43.12 -8.29
#